data_AF-A0AAN4Z231-F1
#
_entry.id   AF-A0AAN4Z231-F1
#
_cell.length_a   1.000
_cell.length_b   1.000
_cell.length_c   1.000
_cell.angle_alpha   90.00
_cell.angle_beta   90.00
_cell.angle_gamma   90.00
#
_symmetry.space_group_name_H-M   'P 1'
#
loop_
_entity.id
_entity.type
_entity.pdbx_description
1 polymer ?
#
loop_
_entity_poly.entity_id
_entity_poly.type
_entity_poly.pdbx_seq_one_letter_code
_entity_poly.pdbx_strand_id
1 'polypeptide(L)'
;MKISSLSTLAEAITAIHATYNVPHIIITSVDLSKFTQSSSPQTTPPDSLTVIGSTTRSDGSPRLFRIDVPALDCYFSGTGDMFAALIVARFREAVFAADPQLRTTKSWVSPDDVAATELPLARATVQVLASMHCVLEKTMEARDAELRAADTRGDELLGEEERLKREHLRKSKAAEVRLVRNVQYLREPTVVFQAQEWRKEDLPAGSQ
;
A
#
# COMPACT_ATOMS: atom_id res chain seq x y z
N MET A 1 8.54 13.93 16.58
CA MET A 1 7.19 14.28 16.08
C MET A 1 6.35 13.01 16.10
N LYS A 2 5.11 13.05 16.59
CA LYS A 2 4.19 11.90 16.62
C LYS A 2 3.12 12.09 15.54
N ILE A 3 2.90 11.10 14.69
CA ILE A 3 1.85 11.12 13.67
C ILE A 3 0.56 10.64 14.34
N SER A 4 -0.40 11.55 14.52
CA SER A 4 -1.67 11.27 15.20
C SER A 4 -2.90 11.72 14.41
N SER A 5 -2.69 12.31 13.24
CA SER A 5 -3.74 12.83 12.37
C SER A 5 -3.24 12.90 10.94
N LEU A 6 -4.16 13.09 10.00
CA LEU A 6 -3.81 13.35 8.61
C LEU A 6 -3.04 14.67 8.43
N SER A 7 -3.29 15.68 9.27
CA SER A 7 -2.51 16.94 9.26
C SER A 7 -1.05 16.72 9.65
N THR A 8 -0.79 16.05 10.77
CA THR A 8 0.57 15.75 11.23
C THR A 8 1.32 14.84 10.27
N LEU A 9 0.59 13.99 9.53
CA LEU A 9 1.16 13.19 8.45
C LEU A 9 1.59 14.05 7.25
N ALA A 10 0.73 14.97 6.82
CA ALA A 10 1.05 15.90 5.73
C ALA A 10 2.22 16.82 6.09
N GLU A 11 2.29 17.30 7.34
CA GLU A 11 3.42 18.06 7.87
C GLU A 11 4.72 17.23 7.86
N ALA A 12 4.67 15.96 8.28
CA ALA A 12 5.83 15.08 8.25
C ALA A 12 6.32 14.85 6.82
N ILE A 13 5.42 14.60 5.87
CA ILE A 13 5.75 14.47 4.45
C ILE A 13 6.37 15.75 3.90
N THR A 14 5.80 16.90 4.24
CA THR A 14 6.33 18.23 3.85
C THR A 14 7.74 18.43 4.37
N ALA A 15 7.99 18.08 5.65
CA ALA A 15 9.31 18.17 6.25
C ALA A 15 10.32 17.27 5.53
N ILE A 16 9.93 16.07 5.08
CA ILE A 16 10.82 15.16 4.34
C ILE A 16 11.16 15.73 2.96
N HIS A 17 10.17 16.24 2.22
CA HIS A 17 10.40 16.90 0.93
C HIS A 17 11.36 18.09 1.08
N ALA A 18 11.09 18.99 2.03
CA ALA A 18 11.86 20.22 2.21
C ALA A 18 13.26 19.99 2.81
N THR A 19 13.41 19.07 3.76
CA THR A 19 14.68 18.87 4.48
C THR A 19 15.64 17.98 3.71
N TYR A 20 15.12 16.92 3.08
CA TYR A 20 15.94 15.88 2.46
C TYR A 20 15.86 15.86 0.93
N ASN A 21 15.10 16.77 0.32
CA ASN A 21 14.91 16.84 -1.14
C ASN A 21 14.45 15.51 -1.75
N VAL A 22 13.64 14.74 -1.01
CA VAL A 22 13.09 13.46 -1.49
C VAL A 22 11.88 13.79 -2.36
N PRO A 23 11.87 13.53 -3.68
CA PRO A 23 10.80 14.00 -4.55
C PRO A 23 9.52 13.17 -4.43
N HIS A 24 9.65 11.87 -4.15
CA HIS A 24 8.54 10.92 -4.14
C HIS A 24 8.51 10.16 -2.82
N ILE A 25 7.36 10.12 -2.17
CA ILE A 25 7.16 9.45 -0.89
C ILE A 25 5.92 8.58 -1.00
N ILE A 26 5.99 7.36 -0.49
CA ILE A 26 4.83 6.47 -0.33
C ILE A 26 4.85 5.92 1.09
N ILE A 27 3.68 5.96 1.74
CA ILE A 27 3.40 5.35 3.03
C ILE A 27 2.45 4.19 2.74
N THR A 28 2.99 2.98 2.85
CA THR A 28 2.39 1.75 2.33
C THR A 28 1.19 1.24 3.13
N SER A 29 1.01 1.70 4.37
CA SER A 29 -0.12 1.30 5.20
C SER A 29 -0.39 2.34 6.28
N VAL A 30 -1.58 2.92 6.24
CA VAL A 30 -2.10 3.83 7.26
C VAL A 30 -3.52 3.40 7.59
N ASP A 31 -3.77 3.26 8.90
CA ASP A 31 -5.10 2.96 9.41
C ASP A 31 -5.79 4.27 9.81
N LEU A 32 -6.62 4.80 8.90
CA LEU A 32 -7.31 6.08 9.10
C LEU A 32 -8.39 6.02 10.17
N SER A 33 -8.91 4.83 10.50
CA SER A 33 -9.91 4.68 11.57
C SER A 33 -9.37 5.17 12.92
N LYS A 34 -8.04 5.10 13.12
CA LYS A 34 -7.34 5.62 14.30
C LYS A 34 -7.21 7.14 14.31
N PHE A 35 -7.42 7.81 13.18
CA PHE A 35 -7.33 9.27 13.05
C PHE A 35 -8.70 9.97 13.08
N THR A 36 -9.77 9.24 12.77
CA THR A 36 -11.15 9.75 12.89
C THR A 36 -11.64 9.59 14.33
N GLN A 37 -11.34 10.56 15.20
CA GLN A 37 -12.08 10.69 16.46
C GLN A 37 -13.49 11.20 16.14
N SER A 38 -14.47 10.29 16.16
CA SER A 38 -15.91 10.53 16.31
C SER A 38 -16.46 11.84 15.73
N SER A 39 -16.95 11.85 14.48
CA SER A 39 -18.11 12.66 13.99
C SER A 39 -18.17 12.92 12.48
N SER A 40 -17.17 12.54 11.68
CA SER A 40 -17.25 12.65 10.22
C SER A 40 -17.91 11.40 9.60
N PRO A 41 -18.76 11.54 8.56
CA PRO A 41 -19.30 10.38 7.84
C PRO A 41 -18.13 9.57 7.30
N GLN A 42 -18.08 8.28 7.63
CA GLN A 42 -17.04 7.35 7.19
C GLN A 42 -17.02 7.32 5.65
N THR A 43 -16.05 8.00 5.06
CA THR A 43 -15.76 7.91 3.61
C THR A 43 -14.91 6.69 3.28
N THR A 44 -14.28 6.08 4.29
CA THR A 44 -13.50 4.84 4.20
C THR A 44 -14.37 3.64 4.58
N PRO A 45 -14.39 2.56 3.80
CA PRO A 45 -15.04 1.30 4.18
C PRO A 45 -14.51 0.80 5.54
N PRO A 46 -15.34 0.16 6.38
CA PRO A 46 -14.84 -0.61 7.52
C PRO A 46 -13.83 -1.65 7.00
N ASP A 47 -12.73 -1.83 7.74
CA ASP A 47 -11.63 -2.75 7.41
C ASP A 47 -10.89 -2.43 6.10
N SER A 48 -10.57 -1.16 5.84
CA SER A 48 -9.68 -0.75 4.75
C SER A 48 -8.30 -0.28 5.24
N LEU A 49 -7.25 -0.56 4.46
CA LEU A 49 -5.94 0.04 4.60
C LEU A 49 -5.81 1.21 3.62
N THR A 50 -5.29 2.34 4.08
CA THR A 50 -5.04 3.50 3.21
C THR A 50 -3.56 3.60 2.88
N VAL A 51 -3.25 3.71 1.59
CA VAL A 51 -1.92 4.02 1.07
C VAL A 51 -1.87 5.50 0.72
N ILE A 52 -0.83 6.19 1.16
CA ILE A 52 -0.68 7.63 0.94
C ILE A 52 0.59 7.86 0.15
N GLY A 53 0.49 8.59 -0.96
CA GLY A 53 1.63 8.98 -1.76
C GLY A 53 1.74 10.49 -1.91
N SER A 54 2.96 10.96 -2.15
CA SER A 54 3.26 12.36 -2.38
C SER A 54 4.33 12.53 -3.44
N THR A 55 4.14 13.50 -4.33
CA THR A 55 5.23 14.05 -5.14
C THR A 55 5.38 15.54 -4.85
N THR A 56 6.61 15.98 -4.62
CA THR A 56 6.89 17.40 -4.36
C THR A 56 6.50 18.28 -5.54
N ARG A 57 6.06 19.50 -5.26
CA ARG A 57 6.03 20.62 -6.21
C ARG A 57 7.39 21.29 -6.28
N SER A 58 7.56 22.21 -7.23
CA SER A 58 8.78 23.02 -7.36
C SER A 58 9.04 23.91 -6.13
N ASP A 59 7.99 24.30 -5.39
CA ASP A 59 8.08 25.08 -4.15
C ASP A 59 8.34 24.24 -2.89
N GLY A 60 8.52 22.91 -3.03
CA GLY A 60 8.73 21.98 -1.93
C GLY A 60 7.44 21.51 -1.23
N SER A 61 6.27 22.02 -1.61
CA SER A 61 4.99 21.59 -1.04
C SER A 61 4.55 20.22 -1.58
N PRO A 62 3.85 19.41 -0.77
CA PRO A 62 3.46 18.06 -1.19
C PRO A 62 2.21 18.04 -2.09
N ARG A 63 2.21 17.19 -3.13
CA ARG A 63 0.98 16.77 -3.83
C ARG A 63 0.57 15.39 -3.36
N LEU A 64 -0.33 15.38 -2.38
CA LEU A 64 -0.81 14.18 -1.71
C LEU A 64 -1.94 13.51 -2.51
N PHE A 65 -1.87 12.19 -2.62
CA PHE A 65 -2.97 11.33 -3.04
C PHE A 65 -3.12 10.18 -2.06
N ARG A 66 -4.33 9.62 -1.97
CA ARG A 66 -4.62 8.42 -1.19
C ARG A 66 -5.26 7.34 -2.04
N ILE A 67 -5.06 6.08 -1.66
CA ILE A 67 -5.72 4.92 -2.25
C ILE A 67 -6.17 4.03 -1.10
N ASP A 68 -7.47 3.74 -1.04
CA ASP A 68 -8.03 2.83 -0.04
C ASP A 68 -8.14 1.44 -0.65
N VAL A 69 -7.61 0.44 0.07
CA VAL A 69 -7.67 -0.97 -0.32
C VAL A 69 -8.32 -1.79 0.79
N PRO A 70 -9.12 -2.83 0.48
CA PRO A 70 -9.66 -3.71 1.51
C PRO A 70 -8.54 -4.38 2.30
N ALA A 71 -8.64 -4.36 3.63
CA ALA A 71 -7.76 -5.11 4.49
C ALA A 71 -8.06 -6.60 4.33
N LEU A 72 -7.00 -7.39 4.14
CA LEU A 72 -7.10 -8.84 4.07
C LEU A 72 -6.84 -9.42 5.46
N ASP A 73 -7.72 -10.31 5.93
CA ASP A 73 -7.59 -10.97 7.25
C ASP A 73 -6.51 -12.08 7.22
N CYS A 74 -5.28 -11.64 6.98
CA CYS A 74 -4.11 -12.47 6.88
C CYS A 74 -2.86 -11.66 7.20
N TYR A 75 -2.05 -12.18 8.11
CA TYR A 75 -0.69 -11.70 8.26
C TYR A 75 0.19 -12.28 7.17
N PHE A 76 0.63 -11.44 6.23
CA PHE A 76 1.55 -11.83 5.18
C PHE A 76 2.95 -11.31 5.49
N SER A 77 3.96 -12.14 5.25
CA SER A 77 5.37 -11.72 5.28
C SER A 77 5.83 -11.28 3.88
N GLY A 78 6.68 -10.25 3.78
CA GLY A 78 7.29 -9.81 2.53
C GLY A 78 6.42 -8.91 1.63
N THR A 79 5.26 -8.42 2.11
CA THR A 79 4.42 -7.48 1.34
C THR A 79 5.12 -6.16 1.04
N GLY A 80 5.92 -5.65 1.98
CA GLY A 80 6.73 -4.44 1.79
C GLY A 80 7.78 -4.59 0.69
N ASP A 81 8.50 -5.71 0.67
CA ASP A 81 9.50 -6.00 -0.37
C ASP A 81 8.85 -6.15 -1.73
N MET A 82 7.69 -6.80 -1.79
CA MET A 82 6.90 -6.92 -3.01
C MET A 82 6.45 -5.55 -3.53
N PHE A 83 5.94 -4.68 -2.65
CA PHE A 83 5.57 -3.32 -3.02
C PHE A 83 6.78 -2.54 -3.58
N ALA A 84 7.90 -2.55 -2.84
CA ALA A 84 9.11 -1.82 -3.19
C ALA A 84 9.71 -2.30 -4.53
N ALA A 85 9.69 -3.60 -4.80
CA ALA A 85 10.15 -4.14 -6.07
C ALA A 85 9.26 -3.73 -7.25
N LEU A 86 7.93 -3.81 -7.07
CA LEU A 86 6.98 -3.54 -8.15
C LEU A 86 6.88 -2.04 -8.46
N ILE A 87 6.92 -1.17 -7.44
CA ILE A 87 6.74 0.27 -7.65
C ILE A 87 7.83 0.87 -8.53
N VAL A 88 9.07 0.36 -8.46
CA VAL A 88 10.17 0.84 -9.31
C VAL A 88 9.87 0.60 -10.79
N ALA A 89 9.39 -0.60 -11.14
CA ALA A 89 9.04 -0.92 -12.53
C ALA A 89 7.81 -0.14 -12.99
N ARG A 90 6.74 -0.14 -12.20
CA ARG A 90 5.47 0.54 -12.55
C ARG A 90 5.62 2.05 -12.63
N PHE A 91 6.43 2.65 -11.76
CA PHE A 91 6.68 4.08 -11.80
C PHE A 91 7.45 4.47 -13.05
N ARG A 92 8.47 3.69 -13.44
CA ARG A 92 9.19 3.89 -14.70
C ARG A 92 8.26 3.77 -15.92
N GLU A 93 7.38 2.77 -15.95
CA GLU A 93 6.37 2.61 -17.01
C GLU A 93 5.43 3.81 -17.09
N ALA A 94 4.91 4.26 -15.95
CA ALA A 94 4.00 5.41 -15.89
C ALA A 94 4.67 6.72 -16.35
N VAL A 95 5.95 6.92 -15.99
CA VAL A 95 6.75 8.07 -16.47
C VAL A 95 6.96 7.98 -17.98
N PHE A 96 7.26 6.81 -18.53
CA PHE A 96 7.48 6.64 -19.97
C PHE A 96 6.22 6.76 -20.80
N ALA A 97 5.07 6.42 -20.21
CA ALA A 97 3.77 6.64 -20.82
C ALA A 97 3.36 8.12 -20.85
N ALA A 98 3.88 8.94 -19.93
CA ALA A 98 3.63 10.38 -19.93
C ALA A 98 4.37 11.08 -21.09
N ASP A 99 5.65 10.75 -21.30
CA ASP A 99 6.42 11.23 -22.46
C ASP A 99 7.60 10.27 -22.76
N PRO A 100 7.72 9.74 -23.99
CA PRO A 100 8.82 8.87 -24.40
C PRO A 100 10.22 9.47 -24.21
N GLN A 101 10.36 10.80 -24.25
CA GLN A 101 11.65 11.49 -24.05
C GLN A 101 12.17 11.33 -22.62
N LEU A 102 11.28 11.06 -21.65
CA LEU A 102 11.64 10.89 -20.24
C LEU A 102 12.47 9.63 -19.96
N ARG A 103 12.63 8.74 -20.95
CA ARG A 103 13.51 7.56 -20.86
C ARG A 103 14.96 7.90 -20.58
N THR A 104 15.41 9.06 -21.03
CA THR A 104 16.79 9.55 -20.87
C THR A 104 16.92 10.72 -19.90
N THR A 105 15.80 11.21 -19.36
CA THR A 105 15.79 12.35 -18.44
C THR A 105 16.12 11.89 -17.02
N LYS A 106 17.21 12.41 -16.46
CA LYS A 106 17.61 12.12 -15.08
C LYS A 106 16.79 12.94 -14.09
N SER A 107 16.44 12.32 -12.97
CA SER A 107 15.79 12.98 -11.83
C SER A 107 14.55 13.80 -12.19
N TRP A 108 13.77 13.32 -13.17
CA TRP A 108 12.55 14.00 -13.58
C TRP A 108 11.48 13.96 -12.49
N VAL A 109 10.80 15.08 -12.30
CA VAL A 109 9.64 15.24 -11.43
C VAL A 109 8.52 15.87 -12.26
N SER A 110 7.27 15.45 -12.01
CA SER A 110 6.12 15.96 -12.76
C SER A 110 5.93 17.47 -12.58
N PRO A 111 5.60 18.22 -13.64
CA PRO A 111 5.28 19.65 -13.55
C PRO A 111 4.14 19.95 -12.56
N ASP A 112 4.10 21.16 -11.99
CA ASP A 112 3.21 21.51 -10.86
C ASP A 112 1.71 21.57 -11.23
N ASP A 113 1.39 21.65 -12.51
CA ASP A 113 0.02 21.61 -13.06
C ASP A 113 -0.57 20.19 -13.09
N VAL A 114 0.27 19.14 -12.97
CA VAL A 114 -0.19 17.76 -12.86
C VAL A 114 -0.87 17.54 -11.51
N ALA A 115 -2.16 17.18 -11.56
CA ALA A 115 -2.97 16.85 -10.40
C ALA A 115 -2.43 15.64 -9.64
N ALA A 116 -2.65 15.59 -8.32
CA ALA A 116 -2.06 14.55 -7.46
C ALA A 116 -2.47 13.12 -7.84
N THR A 117 -3.72 12.93 -8.27
CA THR A 117 -4.26 11.63 -8.73
C THR A 117 -3.74 11.22 -10.11
N GLU A 118 -3.29 12.17 -10.91
CA GLU A 118 -2.76 11.96 -12.27
C GLU A 118 -1.23 11.79 -12.30
N LEU A 119 -0.57 11.95 -11.15
CA LEU A 119 0.87 11.73 -11.03
C LEU A 119 1.24 10.32 -11.51
N PRO A 120 2.37 10.14 -12.21
CA PRO A 120 2.86 8.81 -12.55
C PRO A 120 3.07 7.93 -11.31
N LEU A 121 3.38 8.54 -10.15
CA LEU A 121 3.49 7.84 -8.86
C LEU A 121 2.14 7.27 -8.42
N ALA A 122 1.05 8.03 -8.57
CA ALA A 122 -0.30 7.60 -8.23
C ALA A 122 -0.75 6.45 -9.13
N ARG A 123 -0.59 6.61 -10.45
CA ARG A 123 -0.91 5.58 -11.45
C ARG A 123 -0.13 4.28 -11.20
N ALA A 124 1.16 4.38 -10.91
CA ALA A 124 1.99 3.23 -10.57
C ALA A 124 1.54 2.57 -9.27
N THR A 125 1.24 3.36 -8.23
CA THR A 125 0.79 2.83 -6.94
C THR A 125 -0.51 2.05 -7.08
N VAL A 126 -1.47 2.56 -7.86
CA VAL A 126 -2.73 1.84 -8.17
C VAL A 126 -2.46 0.47 -8.81
N GLN A 127 -1.56 0.41 -9.80
CA GLN A 127 -1.21 -0.86 -10.46
C GLN A 127 -0.50 -1.85 -9.52
N VAL A 128 0.41 -1.36 -8.68
CA VAL A 128 1.07 -2.17 -7.67
C VAL A 128 0.04 -2.75 -6.70
N LEU A 129 -0.84 -1.91 -6.16
CA LEU A 129 -1.86 -2.35 -5.21
C LEU A 129 -2.83 -3.36 -5.83
N ALA A 130 -3.25 -3.15 -7.08
CA ALA A 130 -4.05 -4.13 -7.82
C ALA A 130 -3.33 -5.48 -7.98
N SER A 131 -2.04 -5.44 -8.33
CA SER A 131 -1.20 -6.64 -8.44
C SER A 131 -1.09 -7.36 -7.10
N MET A 132 -0.80 -6.60 -6.03
CA MET A 132 -0.62 -7.13 -4.70
C MET A 132 -1.91 -7.74 -4.17
N HIS A 133 -3.02 -7.03 -4.26
CA HIS A 133 -4.30 -7.50 -3.74
C HIS A 133 -4.67 -8.85 -4.36
N CYS A 134 -4.57 -8.98 -5.68
CA CYS A 134 -4.86 -10.24 -6.37
C CYS A 134 -3.94 -11.38 -5.93
N VAL A 135 -2.62 -11.14 -5.81
CA VAL A 135 -1.66 -12.15 -5.34
C VAL A 135 -1.94 -12.58 -3.90
N LEU A 136 -2.31 -11.63 -3.03
CA LEU A 136 -2.58 -11.87 -1.63
C LEU A 136 -3.90 -12.62 -1.42
N GLU A 137 -4.97 -12.25 -2.15
CA GLU A 137 -6.24 -13.00 -2.16
C GLU A 137 -6.01 -14.45 -2.61
N LYS A 138 -5.29 -14.67 -3.72
CA LYS A 138 -4.97 -16.02 -4.19
C LYS A 138 -4.08 -16.79 -3.23
N THR A 139 -3.21 -16.11 -2.51
CA THR A 139 -2.39 -16.72 -1.45
C THR A 139 -3.27 -17.14 -0.28
N MET A 140 -4.23 -16.31 0.15
CA MET A 140 -5.22 -16.67 1.19
C MET A 140 -6.08 -17.86 0.80
N GLU A 141 -6.66 -17.86 -0.40
CA GLU A 141 -7.47 -18.98 -0.90
C GLU A 141 -6.69 -20.30 -0.83
N ALA A 142 -5.42 -20.26 -1.27
CA ALA A 142 -4.55 -21.43 -1.27
C ALA A 142 -4.08 -21.84 0.14
N ARG A 143 -3.85 -20.86 1.03
CA ARG A 143 -3.53 -21.07 2.44
C ARG A 143 -4.69 -21.73 3.17
N ASP A 144 -5.91 -21.25 2.98
CA ASP A 144 -7.11 -21.80 3.62
C ASP A 144 -7.44 -23.20 3.09
N ALA A 145 -7.16 -23.47 1.80
CA ALA A 145 -7.22 -24.83 1.26
C ALA A 145 -6.19 -25.77 1.91
N GLU A 146 -4.95 -25.31 2.08
CA GLU A 146 -3.87 -26.10 2.71
C GLU A 146 -4.14 -26.38 4.20
N LEU A 147 -4.60 -25.38 4.95
CA LEU A 147 -4.96 -25.55 6.36
C LEU A 147 -6.15 -26.50 6.54
N ARG A 148 -7.14 -26.48 5.64
CA ARG A 148 -8.25 -27.45 5.65
C ARG A 148 -7.81 -28.87 5.30
N ALA A 149 -6.79 -29.01 4.46
CA ALA A 149 -6.24 -30.30 4.05
C ALA A 149 -5.13 -30.82 4.98
N ALA A 150 -4.70 -30.03 5.97
CA ALA A 150 -3.60 -30.38 6.85
C ALA A 150 -3.94 -31.60 7.70
N ASP A 151 -3.08 -32.62 7.65
CA ASP A 151 -3.21 -33.80 8.52
C ASP A 151 -2.83 -33.42 9.95
N THR A 152 -3.83 -33.46 10.84
CA THR A 152 -3.70 -33.23 12.29
C THR A 152 -3.59 -34.53 13.08
N ARG A 153 -3.54 -35.69 12.40
CA ARG A 153 -3.36 -36.98 13.09
C ARG A 153 -2.09 -36.97 13.95
N GLY A 154 -2.26 -37.34 15.21
CA GLY A 154 -1.19 -37.37 16.21
C GLY A 154 -0.97 -36.05 16.95
N ASP A 155 -1.63 -34.95 16.58
CA ASP A 155 -1.53 -33.69 17.34
C ASP A 155 -2.22 -33.77 18.71
N GLU A 156 -3.16 -34.70 18.89
CA GLU A 156 -3.83 -35.00 20.17
C GLU A 156 -2.90 -35.66 21.19
N LEU A 157 -1.80 -36.27 20.73
CA LEU A 157 -0.81 -36.96 21.57
C LEU A 157 0.30 -36.01 22.04
N LEU A 158 0.32 -34.76 21.55
CA LEU A 158 1.33 -33.76 21.90
C LEU A 158 0.90 -32.99 23.16
N GLY A 159 1.90 -32.49 23.90
CA GLY A 159 1.65 -31.49 24.94
C GLY A 159 1.06 -30.20 24.36
N GLU A 160 0.33 -29.45 25.18
CA GLU A 160 -0.39 -28.24 24.75
C GLU A 160 0.54 -27.20 24.08
N GLU A 161 1.72 -26.99 24.65
CA GLU A 161 2.73 -26.05 24.13
C GLU A 161 3.29 -26.48 22.76
N GLU A 162 3.58 -27.78 22.58
CA GLU A 162 4.05 -28.31 21.29
C GLU A 162 2.97 -28.24 20.21
N ARG A 163 1.71 -28.48 20.60
CA ARG A 163 0.56 -28.39 19.71
C ARG A 163 0.35 -26.95 19.22
N LEU A 164 0.41 -25.97 20.11
CA LEU A 164 0.34 -24.53 19.78
C LEU A 164 1.49 -24.11 18.86
N LYS A 165 2.72 -24.55 19.14
CA LYS A 165 3.88 -24.26 18.30
C LYS A 165 3.73 -24.84 16.90
N ARG A 166 3.27 -26.08 16.78
CA ARG A 166 3.06 -26.75 15.49
C ARG A 166 1.95 -26.08 14.69
N GLU A 167 0.85 -25.70 15.33
CA GLU A 167 -0.22 -24.94 14.70
C GLU A 167 0.26 -23.57 14.19
N HIS A 168 1.02 -22.85 15.01
CA HIS A 168 1.62 -21.56 14.63
C HIS A 168 2.56 -21.70 13.42
N LEU A 169 3.41 -22.72 13.40
CA LEU A 169 4.30 -23.00 12.27
C LEU A 169 3.52 -23.33 10.99
N ARG A 170 2.44 -24.12 11.08
CA ARG A 170 1.58 -24.40 9.92
C ARG A 170 0.93 -23.12 9.38
N LYS A 171 0.38 -22.28 10.27
CA LYS A 171 -0.22 -20.99 9.89
C LYS A 171 0.81 -20.05 9.24
N SER A 172 1.99 -19.93 9.84
CA SER A 172 3.07 -19.06 9.34
C SER A 172 3.58 -19.52 7.96
N LYS A 173 3.86 -20.81 7.80
CA LYS A 173 4.29 -21.38 6.51
C LYS A 173 3.23 -21.21 5.44
N ALA A 174 1.97 -21.45 5.77
CA ALA A 174 0.88 -21.31 4.81
C ALA A 174 0.66 -19.84 4.39
N ALA A 175 1.07 -18.88 5.23
CA ALA A 175 0.97 -17.43 4.98
C ALA A 175 2.13 -16.84 4.15
N GLU A 176 3.09 -17.65 3.70
CA GLU A 176 4.12 -17.22 2.75
C GLU A 176 3.50 -16.84 1.39
N VAL A 177 3.92 -15.69 0.85
CA VAL A 177 3.38 -15.16 -0.42
C VAL A 177 3.74 -16.07 -1.59
N ARG A 178 2.73 -16.56 -2.32
CA ARG A 178 2.90 -17.50 -3.44
C ARG A 178 3.12 -16.78 -4.77
N LEU A 179 4.22 -16.05 -4.87
CA LEU A 179 4.48 -15.14 -5.99
C LEU A 179 4.61 -15.85 -7.36
N VAL A 180 5.40 -16.92 -7.45
CA VAL A 180 5.71 -17.62 -8.71
C VAL A 180 4.45 -18.15 -9.41
N ARG A 181 3.49 -18.66 -8.63
CA ARG A 181 2.22 -19.20 -9.17
C ARG A 181 1.29 -18.10 -9.69
N ASN A 182 1.50 -16.87 -9.23
CA ASN A 182 0.62 -15.73 -9.47
C ASN A 182 1.31 -14.63 -10.30
N VAL A 183 2.42 -14.95 -10.97
CA VAL A 183 3.25 -13.97 -11.71
C VAL A 183 2.48 -13.22 -12.80
N GLN A 184 1.46 -13.84 -13.39
CA GLN A 184 0.62 -13.19 -14.40
C GLN A 184 -0.08 -11.94 -13.85
N TYR A 185 -0.54 -11.98 -12.60
CA TYR A 185 -1.20 -10.85 -11.95
C TYR A 185 -0.25 -9.72 -11.60
N LEU A 186 1.06 -10.01 -11.50
CA LEU A 186 2.08 -8.98 -11.38
C LEU A 186 2.36 -8.26 -12.69
N ARG A 187 2.19 -8.94 -13.83
CA ARG A 187 2.42 -8.39 -15.17
C ARG A 187 1.21 -7.64 -15.70
N GLU A 188 0.03 -8.21 -15.54
CA GLU A 188 -1.23 -7.73 -16.09
C GLU A 188 -2.29 -7.65 -14.99
N PRO A 189 -2.15 -6.71 -14.03
CA PRO A 189 -3.13 -6.55 -12.97
C PRO A 189 -4.46 -6.00 -13.51
N THR A 190 -5.56 -6.52 -12.99
CA THR A 190 -6.88 -5.89 -13.18
C THR A 190 -7.02 -4.75 -12.20
N VAL A 191 -7.02 -3.51 -12.70
CA VAL A 191 -7.08 -2.32 -11.85
C VAL A 191 -8.50 -2.14 -11.31
N VAL A 192 -8.66 -2.30 -10.00
CA VAL A 192 -9.94 -2.14 -9.28
C VAL A 192 -9.93 -0.97 -8.28
N PHE A 193 -8.77 -0.37 -8.05
CA PHE A 193 -8.58 0.75 -7.12
C PHE A 193 -8.40 2.07 -7.86
N GLN A 194 -8.67 3.17 -7.17
CA GLN A 194 -8.51 4.52 -7.72
C GLN A 194 -7.78 5.41 -6.73
N ALA A 195 -6.93 6.29 -7.27
CA ALA A 195 -6.32 7.36 -6.50
C ALA A 195 -7.37 8.46 -6.25
N GLN A 196 -7.44 8.91 -5.01
CA GLN A 196 -8.32 9.97 -4.58
C GLN A 196 -7.49 11.19 -4.17
N GLU A 197 -8.04 12.38 -4.41
CA GLU A 197 -7.43 13.61 -3.93
C GLU A 197 -7.40 13.65 -2.41
N TRP A 198 -6.37 14.30 -1.89
CA TRP A 198 -6.28 14.63 -0.48
C TRP A 198 -7.22 15.80 -0.14
N ARG A 199 -8.42 15.48 0.35
CA ARG A 199 -9.41 16.51 0.66
C ARG A 199 -9.15 17.13 2.02
N LYS A 200 -9.31 18.45 2.10
CA LYS A 200 -9.19 19.21 3.36
C LYS A 200 -10.26 18.81 4.39
N GLU A 201 -11.36 18.22 3.96
CA GLU A 201 -12.43 17.67 4.81
C GLU A 201 -11.96 16.47 5.65
N ASP A 202 -10.88 15.81 5.23
CA ASP A 202 -10.21 14.75 6.01
C ASP A 202 -9.27 15.35 7.10
N LEU A 203 -9.12 16.68 7.17
CA LEU A 203 -8.33 17.40 8.18
C LEU A 203 -9.28 18.00 9.25
N PRO A 204 -8.93 17.93 10.55
CA PRO A 204 -9.71 18.64 11.56
C PRO A 204 -9.64 20.17 11.31
N ALA A 205 -10.76 20.86 11.53
CA ALA A 205 -10.86 22.31 11.36
C ALA A 205 -9.86 23.03 12.29
N GLY A 206 -8.84 23.67 11.71
CA GLY A 206 -7.86 24.43 12.50
C GLY A 206 -6.55 24.82 11.83
N SER A 207 -6.22 24.25 10.66
CA SER A 207 -5.03 24.67 9.91
C SER A 207 -5.40 25.72 8.86
N GLN A 208 -5.52 26.98 9.30
CA GLN A 208 -5.31 28.17 8.47
C GLN A 208 -3.95 28.77 8.79
#